data_AF-A0A524PLL6-F1
#
_entry.id   AF-A0A524PLL6-F1
#
_cell.length_a   1.000
_cell.length_b   1.000
_cell.length_c   1.000
_cell.angle_alpha   90.00
_cell.angle_beta   90.00
_cell.angle_gamma   90.00
#
_symmetry.space_group_name_H-M   'P 1'
#
loop_
_entity.id
_entity.type
_entity.pdbx_description
1 polymer ?
#
loop_
_entity_poly.entity_id
_entity_poly.type
_entity_poly.pdbx_seq_one_letter_code
_entity_poly.pdbx_strand_id
1 'polypeptide(L)'
;MSQPSKQPPAGGRLPIQIPGNLAPTYANFALVTNSRSEIVIDFAQVMPQMPQARVQARIVMTPLNTKLLLRALHEHMQRYETQFGEIELPEDNSLANHLFKPSTPEPDKET
;
A
#
# COMPACT_ATOMS: atom_id res chain seq x y z
N MET A 1 43.41 -18.13 32.18
CA MET A 1 43.20 -17.89 30.74
C MET A 1 41.71 -17.77 30.51
N SER A 2 41.21 -16.58 30.20
CA SER A 2 39.78 -16.29 30.03
C SER A 2 39.36 -16.59 28.59
N GLN A 3 38.32 -17.40 28.41
CA GLN A 3 37.73 -17.68 27.10
C GLN A 3 37.05 -16.41 26.55
N PRO A 4 37.17 -16.10 25.25
CA PRO A 4 36.44 -14.99 24.65
C PRO A 4 34.96 -15.35 24.50
N SER A 5 34.10 -14.47 24.98
CA SER A 5 32.64 -14.53 24.87
C SER A 5 32.21 -14.43 23.39
N LYS A 6 31.46 -15.41 22.91
CA LYS A 6 30.76 -15.33 21.61
C LYS A 6 29.62 -14.32 21.76
N GLN A 7 29.79 -13.13 21.19
CA GLN A 7 28.68 -12.19 20.99
C GLN A 7 27.61 -12.85 20.09
N PRO A 8 26.31 -12.69 20.40
CA PRO A 8 25.25 -13.16 19.52
C PRO A 8 25.34 -12.42 18.17
N PRO A 9 25.08 -13.09 17.04
CA PRO A 9 25.17 -12.45 15.73
C PRO A 9 24.19 -11.27 15.65
N ALA A 10 24.72 -10.09 15.33
CA ALA A 10 23.95 -8.90 15.01
C ALA A 10 22.91 -9.23 13.93
N GLY A 11 21.67 -8.77 14.13
CA GLY A 11 20.50 -9.09 13.31
C GLY A 11 20.80 -9.07 11.81
N GLY A 12 20.93 -10.27 11.24
CA GLY A 12 21.27 -10.44 9.84
C GLY A 12 20.13 -9.98 8.95
N ARG A 13 20.41 -9.06 8.03
CA ARG A 13 19.55 -8.81 6.87
C ARG A 13 19.50 -10.11 6.07
N LEU A 14 18.35 -10.78 6.09
CA LEU A 14 18.14 -11.97 5.26
C LEU A 14 18.33 -11.57 3.79
N PRO A 15 19.18 -12.26 3.02
CA PRO A 15 19.30 -12.00 1.59
C PRO A 15 17.94 -12.22 0.93
N ILE A 16 17.43 -11.18 0.26
CA ILE A 16 16.15 -11.22 -0.44
C ILE A 16 16.42 -11.69 -1.87
N GLN A 17 15.82 -12.79 -2.28
CA GLN A 17 15.87 -13.26 -3.67
C GLN A 17 14.63 -12.77 -4.41
N ILE A 18 14.85 -12.08 -5.52
CA ILE A 18 13.78 -11.66 -6.44
C ILE A 18 13.76 -12.67 -7.60
N PRO A 19 12.64 -13.38 -7.85
CA PRO A 19 12.52 -14.27 -9.00
C PRO A 19 12.69 -13.51 -10.31
N GLY A 20 13.44 -14.06 -11.27
CA GLY A 20 13.70 -13.39 -12.55
C GLY A 20 12.47 -13.20 -13.45
N ASN A 21 11.38 -13.95 -13.18
CA ASN A 21 10.10 -13.83 -13.86
C ASN A 21 9.07 -12.98 -13.10
N LEU A 22 9.47 -12.33 -12.00
CA LEU A 22 8.57 -11.44 -11.26
C LEU A 22 8.38 -10.14 -12.04
N ALA A 23 7.24 -10.01 -12.71
CA ALA A 23 6.88 -8.80 -13.42
C ALA A 23 6.42 -7.70 -12.44
N PRO A 24 6.98 -6.48 -12.52
CA PRO A 24 6.47 -5.36 -11.74
C PRO A 24 5.04 -5.04 -12.18
N THR A 25 4.22 -4.66 -11.20
CA THR A 25 2.80 -4.38 -11.41
C THR A 25 2.51 -2.95 -11.01
N TYR A 26 1.91 -2.17 -11.92
CA TYR A 26 1.47 -0.82 -11.62
C TYR A 26 0.18 -0.84 -10.79
N ALA A 27 0.04 0.06 -9.84
CA ALA A 27 -1.22 0.31 -9.12
C ALA A 27 -1.29 1.79 -8.77
N ASN A 28 -2.47 2.39 -8.92
CA ASN A 28 -2.72 3.80 -8.58
C ASN A 28 -3.66 3.97 -7.39
N PHE A 29 -4.16 2.88 -6.83
CA PHE A 29 -4.82 2.88 -5.53
C PHE A 29 -4.69 1.50 -4.86
N ALA A 30 -4.96 1.45 -3.56
CA ALA A 30 -5.06 0.22 -2.80
C ALA A 30 -6.33 0.21 -1.95
N LEU A 31 -7.03 -0.93 -1.91
CA LEU A 31 -8.13 -1.17 -0.99
C LEU A 31 -7.62 -2.04 0.17
N VAL A 32 -7.88 -1.60 1.39
CA VAL A 32 -7.50 -2.34 2.60
C VAL A 32 -8.75 -2.82 3.31
N THR A 33 -8.85 -4.14 3.51
CA THR A 33 -9.90 -4.76 4.33
C THR A 33 -9.24 -5.56 5.45
N ASN A 34 -9.93 -5.72 6.58
CA ASN A 34 -9.36 -6.40 7.74
C ASN A 34 -10.36 -7.28 8.48
N SER A 35 -9.79 -8.24 9.20
CA SER A 35 -10.42 -9.04 10.23
C SER A 35 -9.51 -9.04 11.46
N ARG A 36 -9.86 -9.80 12.49
CA ARG A 36 -8.97 -9.98 13.65
C ARG A 36 -7.69 -10.75 13.31
N SER A 37 -7.75 -11.64 12.32
CA SER A 37 -6.64 -12.55 12.01
C SER A 37 -5.77 -12.04 10.85
N GLU A 38 -6.40 -11.37 9.88
CA GLU A 38 -5.76 -11.01 8.61
C GLU A 38 -6.14 -9.60 8.16
N ILE A 39 -5.20 -8.96 7.47
CA ILE A 39 -5.36 -7.74 6.70
C ILE A 39 -5.11 -8.09 5.24
N VAL A 40 -6.03 -7.69 4.37
CA VAL A 40 -5.94 -7.90 2.92
C VAL A 40 -5.73 -6.53 2.26
N ILE A 41 -4.70 -6.45 1.43
CA ILE A 41 -4.34 -5.27 0.66
C ILE A 41 -4.48 -5.63 -0.82
N ASP A 42 -5.46 -5.00 -1.48
CA ASP A 42 -5.70 -5.14 -2.91
C ASP A 42 -5.12 -3.94 -3.64
N PHE A 43 -4.00 -4.14 -4.33
CA PHE A 43 -3.43 -3.17 -5.26
C PHE A 43 -4.17 -3.22 -6.58
N ALA A 44 -4.73 -2.08 -6.98
CA ALA A 44 -5.63 -2.02 -8.11
C ALA A 44 -5.36 -0.80 -9.00
N GLN A 45 -5.92 -0.88 -10.21
CA GLN A 45 -5.82 0.14 -11.23
C GLN A 45 -7.21 0.67 -11.58
N VAL A 46 -7.37 1.98 -11.53
CA VAL A 46 -8.46 2.68 -12.22
C VAL A 46 -7.89 3.39 -13.43
N MET A 47 -8.44 3.10 -14.61
CA MET A 47 -8.06 3.74 -15.85
C MET A 47 -9.23 4.59 -16.38
N PRO A 48 -8.98 5.73 -17.05
CA PRO A 48 -10.01 6.43 -17.79
C PRO A 48 -10.71 5.46 -18.76
N GLN A 49 -12.03 5.61 -18.92
CA GLN A 49 -12.86 4.80 -19.82
C GLN A 49 -13.02 3.32 -19.43
N MET A 50 -12.42 2.86 -18.33
CA MET A 50 -12.74 1.55 -17.77
C MET A 50 -13.86 1.68 -16.72
N PRO A 51 -14.98 0.95 -16.86
CA PRO A 51 -16.12 1.07 -15.95
C PRO A 51 -15.86 0.47 -14.57
N GLN A 52 -14.78 -0.31 -14.42
CA GLN A 52 -14.46 -1.02 -13.20
C GLN A 52 -12.96 -0.98 -12.93
N ALA A 53 -12.62 -0.84 -11.65
CA ALA A 53 -11.26 -1.01 -11.19
C ALA A 53 -10.82 -2.48 -11.33
N ARG A 54 -9.55 -2.70 -11.67
CA ARG A 54 -8.97 -4.03 -11.79
C ARG A 54 -7.94 -4.26 -10.69
N VAL A 55 -8.16 -5.29 -9.88
CA VAL A 55 -7.15 -5.77 -8.91
C VAL A 55 -6.01 -6.42 -9.69
N GLN A 56 -4.79 -6.00 -9.41
CA GLN A 56 -3.59 -6.50 -10.06
C GLN A 56 -2.77 -7.39 -9.13
N ALA A 57 -2.75 -7.09 -7.83
CA ALA A 57 -2.12 -7.92 -6.82
C ALA A 57 -2.92 -7.87 -5.51
N ARG A 58 -3.02 -9.02 -4.85
CA ARG A 58 -3.60 -9.16 -3.51
C ARG A 58 -2.54 -9.69 -2.56
N ILE A 59 -2.31 -8.97 -1.47
CA ILE A 59 -1.41 -9.37 -0.41
C ILE A 59 -2.23 -9.58 0.87
N VAL A 60 -2.04 -10.73 1.52
CA VAL A 60 -2.69 -11.06 2.79
C VAL A 60 -1.62 -11.15 3.86
N MET A 61 -1.82 -10.43 4.97
CA MET A 61 -0.84 -10.29 6.03
C MET A 61 -1.50 -10.32 7.39
N THR A 62 -0.80 -10.86 8.39
CA THR A 62 -1.22 -10.70 9.78
C THR A 62 -1.16 -9.23 10.20
N PRO A 63 -1.94 -8.81 11.22
CA PRO A 63 -1.88 -7.44 11.75
C PRO A 63 -0.48 -7.01 12.20
N LEU A 64 0.31 -7.94 12.78
CA LEU A 64 1.69 -7.68 13.18
C LEU A 64 2.57 -7.30 11.99
N ASN A 65 2.57 -8.14 10.94
CA ASN A 65 3.39 -7.91 9.76
C ASN A 65 2.98 -6.65 9.01
N THR A 66 1.68 -6.35 8.96
CA THR A 66 1.16 -5.11 8.36
C THR A 66 1.61 -3.88 9.13
N LYS A 67 1.63 -3.94 10.47
CA LYS A 67 2.12 -2.82 11.30
C LYS A 67 3.62 -2.57 11.09
N LEU A 68 4.41 -3.63 10.88
CA LEU A 68 5.82 -3.50 10.52
C LEU A 68 5.99 -2.89 9.13
N LEU A 69 5.19 -3.31 8.15
CA LEU A 69 5.17 -2.72 6.81
C LEU A 69 4.84 -1.22 6.85
N LEU A 70 3.80 -0.81 7.58
CA LEU A 70 3.41 0.60 7.71
C LEU A 70 4.55 1.47 8.25
N ARG A 71 5.25 1.00 9.29
CA ARG A 71 6.40 1.72 9.86
C ARG A 71 7.53 1.87 8.85
N ALA A 72 7.88 0.78 8.18
CA ALA A 72 8.91 0.82 7.15
C ALA A 72 8.53 1.78 6.01
N LEU A 73 7.30 1.71 5.52
CA LEU A 73 6.79 2.60 4.48
C LEU A 73 6.84 4.07 4.93
N HIS A 74 6.38 4.37 6.13
CA HIS A 74 6.40 5.74 6.67
C HIS A 74 7.83 6.31 6.71
N GLU A 75 8.78 5.56 7.26
CA GLU A 75 10.18 5.98 7.30
C GLU A 75 10.79 6.15 5.90
N HIS A 76 10.41 5.29 4.95
CA HIS A 76 10.85 5.41 3.56
C HIS A 76 10.26 6.65 2.88
N MET A 77 8.98 6.96 3.10
CA MET A 77 8.32 8.15 2.56
C MET A 77 8.94 9.44 3.11
N GLN A 78 9.18 9.51 4.42
CA GLN A 78 9.84 10.68 5.03
C GLN A 78 11.21 10.97 4.41
N ARG A 79 12.02 9.91 4.18
CA ARG A 79 13.31 10.06 3.51
C ARG A 79 13.16 10.49 2.05
N TYR A 80 12.18 9.94 1.35
CA TYR A 80 11.88 10.32 -0.02
C TYR A 80 11.51 11.81 -0.12
N GLU A 81 10.60 12.29 0.73
CA GLU A 81 10.17 13.69 0.70
C GLU A 81 11.28 14.66 1.12
N THR A 82 12.15 14.26 2.06
CA THR A 82 13.35 15.04 2.40
C THR A 82 14.27 15.23 1.18
N GLN A 83 14.31 14.25 0.27
CA GLN A 83 15.18 14.27 -0.90
C GLN A 83 14.54 14.91 -2.13
N PHE A 84 13.24 14.71 -2.34
CA PHE A 84 12.54 15.07 -3.58
C PHE A 84 11.47 16.15 -3.39
N GLY A 85 11.22 16.61 -2.17
CA GLY A 85 10.16 17.55 -1.83
C GLY A 85 8.92 16.86 -1.26
N GLU A 86 8.10 17.64 -0.55
CA GLU A 86 6.84 17.18 0.05
C GLU A 86 5.83 16.76 -1.02
N ILE A 87 5.10 15.69 -0.75
CA ILE A 87 4.01 15.21 -1.60
C ILE A 87 2.72 15.87 -1.11
N GLU A 88 2.24 16.85 -1.88
CA GLU A 88 0.96 17.49 -1.60
C GLU A 88 -0.18 16.48 -1.73
N LEU A 89 -0.92 16.30 -0.64
CA LEU A 89 -2.14 15.51 -0.64
C LEU A 89 -3.32 16.39 -1.08
N PRO A 90 -4.21 15.92 -1.97
CA PRO A 90 -5.43 16.65 -2.28
C PRO A 90 -6.25 16.93 -1.01
N GLU A 91 -6.64 18.19 -0.80
CA GLU A 91 -7.43 18.67 0.35
C GLU A 91 -8.78 17.94 0.51
N ASP A 92 -9.36 17.46 -0.61
CA ASP A 92 -10.53 16.58 -0.59
C ASP A 92 -10.10 15.15 -0.24
N ASN A 93 -10.17 14.86 1.06
CA ASN A 93 -9.60 13.70 1.74
C ASN A 93 -10.23 12.34 1.41
N SER A 94 -10.49 12.04 0.15
CA SER A 94 -10.70 10.68 -0.32
C SER A 94 -10.64 10.63 -1.85
N LEU A 95 -9.55 10.09 -2.40
CA LEU A 95 -9.55 9.51 -3.75
C LEU A 95 -10.77 8.59 -3.94
N ALA A 96 -11.21 7.91 -2.87
CA ALA A 96 -12.44 7.12 -2.85
C ALA A 96 -13.71 7.98 -3.08
N ASN A 97 -13.81 9.22 -2.60
CA ASN A 97 -14.97 10.08 -2.87
C ASN A 97 -15.03 10.51 -4.35
N HIS A 98 -13.88 10.68 -5.02
CA HIS A 98 -13.84 10.95 -6.46
C HIS A 98 -14.10 9.69 -7.30
N LEU A 99 -13.66 8.52 -6.85
CA LEU A 99 -13.85 7.25 -7.56
C LEU A 99 -15.25 6.65 -7.36
N PHE A 100 -15.90 6.88 -6.23
CA PHE A 100 -17.17 6.24 -5.84
C PHE A 100 -18.35 7.21 -5.72
N LYS A 101 -18.30 8.43 -6.29
CA LYS A 101 -19.49 9.29 -6.41
C LYS A 101 -20.59 8.48 -7.12
N PRO A 102 -21.71 8.15 -6.45
CA PRO A 102 -22.85 7.58 -7.15
C PRO A 102 -23.30 8.65 -8.16
N SER A 103 -23.49 8.26 -9.42
CA SER A 103 -24.25 9.06 -10.38
C SER A 103 -25.69 9.10 -9.87
N THR A 104 -25.99 10.05 -8.99
CA THR A 104 -27.38 10.37 -8.63
C THR A 104 -28.04 10.86 -9.91
N PRO A 105 -29.09 10.21 -10.43
CA PRO A 105 -29.91 10.83 -11.45
C PRO A 105 -30.52 12.08 -10.81
N GLU A 106 -30.30 13.26 -11.39
CA GLU A 106 -31.06 14.44 -11.00
C GLU A 106 -32.55 14.08 -11.13
N PRO A 107 -33.39 14.34 -10.12
CA PRO A 107 -34.83 14.16 -10.31
C PRO A 107 -35.24 15.14 -11.41
N ASP A 108 -35.77 14.59 -12.50
CA ASP A 108 -36.34 15.35 -13.60
C ASP A 108 -37.19 16.47 -13.00
N LYS A 109 -36.84 17.71 -13.31
CA LYS A 109 -37.72 18.84 -13.02
C LYS A 109 -38.95 18.65 -13.89
N GLU A 110 -39.97 18.01 -13.31
CA GLU A 110 -41.31 17.95 -13.88
C GLU A 110 -41.76 19.37 -14.24
N THR A 111 -42.26 19.47 -15.47
CA THR A 111 -42.63 20.68 -16.20
C THR A 111 -44.01 21.16 -15.76
#